data_AF-A0A7J3I2F0-F1
#
_entry.id   AF-A0A7J3I2F0-F1
#
_cell.length_a   1.000
_cell.length_b   1.000
_cell.length_c   1.000
_cell.angle_alpha   90.00
_cell.angle_beta   90.00
_cell.angle_gamma   90.00
#
_symmetry.space_group_name_H-M   'P 1'
#
loop_
_entity.id
_entity.type
_entity.pdbx_description
1 polymer ?
#
loop_
_entity_poly.entity_id
_entity_poly.type
_entity_poly.pdbx_seq_one_letter_code
_entity_poly.pdbx_strand_id
1 'polypeptide(L)'
;MSGQVFSIPLPPEGFIIRDFALTALAEIASRAGGNLEIDVQKATIQNVPSAAVIKSYSELLQQVRQTIRLFPTDKRHAKKKIFQELEKLNIQYIQSPTNLVPDLEAYGKWIAAQTPNTLNSLQQLQLWPESDVVLKWGSTPDIPALQYFKLNFYAGQRAFLPPRRLDAGMKLDIHATMLLLLGSSLSLIGTRRVDRVDRVDVHLSYQDPGAKQIWNSLRQLVQRIRLQTEPLLLFRLATAFSLTTPGLQPLALFEVSLKGNRPSLLSYRHIEVDHPVYALLHSLKENRKRLMNLLTFALRNWNEGGREIHLVNQVAYDLGKAIFLTLTGAPLDSEGGFYRIIRYTCETTSEEFSKALEVLKKEIGFTRNEFRDLLEDIIEKLARKS
;
A
#
# COMPACT_ATOMS: atom_id res chain seq x y z
N MET A 1 32.62 10.52 16.58
CA MET A 1 31.92 9.33 17.10
C MET A 1 31.37 8.57 15.91
N SER A 2 31.90 7.38 15.61
CA SER A 2 31.44 6.54 14.50
C SER A 2 30.05 5.98 14.83
N GLY A 3 29.06 6.20 13.95
CA GLY A 3 27.72 5.65 14.14
C GLY A 3 27.75 4.12 14.23
N GLN A 4 26.84 3.53 15.00
CA GLN A 4 26.65 2.08 15.00
C GLN A 4 25.88 1.64 13.77
N VAL A 5 26.15 0.42 13.32
CA VAL A 5 25.50 -0.22 12.17
C VAL A 5 24.48 -1.23 12.70
N PHE A 6 23.19 -1.03 12.42
CA PHE A 6 22.13 -1.97 12.78
C PHE A 6 21.80 -2.87 11.61
N SER A 7 22.38 -4.07 11.56
CA SER A 7 22.07 -5.07 10.54
C SER A 7 20.95 -5.98 11.01
N ILE A 8 19.84 -6.00 10.28
CA ILE A 8 18.64 -6.79 10.59
C ILE A 8 18.37 -7.70 9.39
N PRO A 9 18.36 -9.03 9.56
CA PRO A 9 18.02 -9.92 8.46
C PRO A 9 16.56 -9.75 8.08
N LEU A 10 16.30 -9.84 6.80
CA LEU A 10 14.99 -9.66 6.21
C LEU A 10 14.44 -11.01 5.75
N PRO A 11 13.13 -11.25 5.92
CA PRO A 11 12.46 -12.35 5.24
C PRO A 11 12.72 -12.32 3.72
N PRO A 12 12.60 -13.45 3.00
CA PRO A 12 12.84 -13.49 1.57
C PRO A 12 11.98 -12.48 0.80
N GLU A 13 12.47 -12.02 -0.35
CA GLU A 13 11.66 -11.24 -1.29
C GLU A 13 10.42 -12.04 -1.72
N GLY A 14 9.32 -11.34 -1.99
CA GLY A 14 8.04 -11.99 -2.27
C GLY A 14 7.09 -12.06 -1.07
N PHE A 15 7.59 -11.90 0.17
CA PHE A 15 6.77 -11.97 1.37
C PHE A 15 6.29 -10.60 1.83
N ILE A 16 4.99 -10.47 2.09
CA ILE A 16 4.38 -9.25 2.66
C ILE A 16 5.04 -8.83 3.98
N ILE A 17 5.56 -9.79 4.76
CA ILE A 17 6.24 -9.51 6.02
C ILE A 17 7.57 -8.78 5.81
N ARG A 18 8.22 -8.98 4.66
CA ARG A 18 9.40 -8.20 4.28
C ARG A 18 9.01 -6.74 4.07
N ASP A 19 7.92 -6.48 3.33
CA ASP A 19 7.43 -5.13 3.06
C ASP A 19 7.02 -4.39 4.35
N PHE A 20 6.37 -5.08 5.30
CA PHE A 20 6.07 -4.51 6.62
C PHE A 20 7.34 -4.24 7.43
N ALA A 21 8.29 -5.18 7.48
CA ALA A 21 9.56 -4.98 8.17
C ALA A 21 10.31 -3.77 7.60
N LEU A 22 10.43 -3.68 6.28
CA LEU A 22 11.08 -2.57 5.59
C LEU A 22 10.40 -1.23 5.89
N THR A 23 9.06 -1.18 5.86
CA THR A 23 8.32 0.06 6.20
C THR A 23 8.62 0.52 7.63
N ALA A 24 8.65 -0.42 8.59
CA ALA A 24 8.98 -0.09 9.98
C ALA A 24 10.43 0.43 10.11
N LEU A 25 11.38 -0.27 9.49
CA LEU A 25 12.80 0.11 9.52
C LEU A 25 13.05 1.45 8.82
N ALA A 26 12.34 1.73 7.72
CA ALA A 26 12.43 2.99 7.00
C ALA A 26 11.92 4.18 7.84
N GLU A 27 10.80 4.03 8.54
CA GLU A 27 10.32 5.07 9.48
C GLU A 27 11.29 5.25 10.67
N ILE A 28 11.83 4.16 11.23
CA ILE A 28 12.80 4.23 12.33
C ILE A 28 14.06 4.97 11.87
N ALA A 29 14.64 4.60 10.73
CA ALA A 29 15.82 5.25 10.17
C ALA A 29 15.56 6.74 9.88
N SER A 30 14.43 7.04 9.22
CA SER A 30 14.02 8.41 8.89
C SER A 30 13.92 9.30 10.13
N ARG A 31 13.28 8.83 11.21
CA ARG A 31 13.14 9.59 12.47
C ARG A 31 14.43 9.73 13.24
N ALA A 32 15.27 8.71 13.18
CA ALA A 32 16.55 8.71 13.88
C ALA A 32 17.63 9.53 13.14
N GLY A 33 17.33 10.04 11.93
CA GLY A 33 18.26 10.82 11.11
C GLY A 33 19.29 9.97 10.37
N GLY A 34 18.96 8.72 10.06
CA GLY A 34 19.85 7.74 9.43
C GLY A 34 19.47 7.37 8.00
N ASN A 35 20.39 6.63 7.38
CA ASN A 35 20.17 6.01 6.08
C ASN A 35 19.82 4.53 6.27
N LEU A 36 18.85 4.05 5.49
CA LEU A 36 18.52 2.63 5.40
C LEU A 36 19.12 2.07 4.11
N GLU A 37 20.05 1.13 4.23
CA GLU A 37 20.54 0.34 3.11
C GLU A 37 19.87 -1.03 3.10
N ILE A 38 19.44 -1.49 1.93
CA ILE A 38 18.71 -2.75 1.78
C ILE A 38 19.48 -3.65 0.83
N ASP A 39 19.71 -4.87 1.29
CA ASP A 39 20.27 -5.99 0.55
C ASP A 39 19.21 -7.11 0.47
N VAL A 40 19.46 -8.13 -0.35
CA VAL A 40 18.59 -9.30 -0.56
C VAL A 40 18.25 -9.97 0.77
N GLN A 41 19.21 -10.07 1.70
CA GLN A 41 19.03 -10.82 2.95
C GLN A 41 18.93 -9.96 4.21
N LYS A 42 19.21 -8.65 4.14
CA LYS A 42 19.29 -7.78 5.32
C LYS A 42 19.00 -6.32 5.01
N ALA A 43 18.55 -5.58 6.01
CA ALA A 43 18.47 -4.13 6.03
C ALA A 43 19.46 -3.58 7.06
N THR A 44 20.10 -2.47 6.75
CA THR A 44 21.13 -1.85 7.57
C THR A 44 20.79 -0.39 7.85
N ILE A 45 20.64 0.00 9.12
CA ILE A 45 20.54 1.41 9.50
C ILE A 45 21.95 1.92 9.85
N GLN A 46 22.42 2.92 9.11
CA GLN A 46 23.76 3.47 9.25
C GLN A 46 23.77 4.91 9.77
N ASN A 47 24.92 5.33 10.29
CA ASN A 47 25.23 6.71 10.67
C ASN A 47 24.37 7.30 11.79
N VAL A 48 23.87 6.46 12.71
CA VAL A 48 22.98 6.89 13.79
C VAL A 48 23.40 6.30 15.15
N PRO A 49 23.32 7.07 16.24
CA PRO A 49 23.48 6.54 17.60
C PRO A 49 22.35 5.56 17.97
N SER A 50 22.67 4.46 18.64
CA SER A 50 21.71 3.45 19.12
C SER A 50 20.57 4.07 19.94
N ALA A 51 20.88 5.06 20.78
CA ALA A 51 19.88 5.77 21.56
C ALA A 51 18.80 6.46 20.70
N ALA A 52 19.18 7.00 19.53
CA ALA A 52 18.24 7.64 18.62
C ALA A 52 17.33 6.62 17.90
N VAL A 53 17.87 5.43 17.58
CA VAL A 53 17.10 4.30 17.05
C VAL A 53 16.09 3.77 18.07
N ILE A 54 16.51 3.54 19.33
CA ILE A 54 15.61 3.11 20.42
C ILE A 54 14.50 4.12 20.62
N LYS A 55 14.86 5.40 20.75
CA LYS A 55 13.90 6.48 20.93
C LYS A 55 12.87 6.47 19.79
N SER A 56 13.33 6.47 18.54
CA SER A 56 12.45 6.47 17.37
C SER A 56 11.53 5.25 17.33
N TYR A 57 12.06 4.06 17.59
CA TYR A 57 11.26 2.83 17.60
C TYR A 57 10.22 2.83 18.73
N SER A 58 10.62 3.25 19.94
CA SER A 58 9.72 3.34 21.09
C SER A 58 8.59 4.35 20.88
N GLU A 59 8.90 5.52 20.32
CA GLU A 59 7.91 6.56 20.02
C GLU A 59 6.95 6.12 18.92
N LEU A 60 7.45 5.42 17.89
CA LEU A 60 6.62 4.86 16.82
C LEU A 60 5.62 3.83 17.36
N LEU A 61 6.07 2.90 18.20
CA LEU A 61 5.21 1.90 18.85
C LEU A 61 4.10 2.55 19.68
N GLN A 62 4.42 3.61 20.42
CA GLN A 62 3.45 4.36 21.24
C GLN A 62 2.49 5.22 20.40
N GLN A 63 2.81 5.48 19.13
CA GLN A 63 1.96 6.25 18.21
C GLN A 63 1.02 5.37 17.38
N VAL A 64 1.12 4.04 17.49
CA VAL A 64 0.21 3.13 16.78
C VAL A 64 -1.20 3.29 17.31
N ARG A 65 -2.08 3.90 16.51
CA ARG A 65 -3.51 4.08 16.86
C ARG A 65 -4.44 3.11 16.13
N GLN A 66 -3.96 2.51 15.05
CA GLN A 66 -4.79 1.64 14.22
C GLN A 66 -4.77 0.21 14.76
N THR A 67 -5.95 -0.35 14.98
CA THR A 67 -6.09 -1.72 15.50
C THR A 67 -5.73 -2.75 14.43
N ILE A 68 -4.66 -3.50 14.64
CA ILE A 68 -4.36 -4.71 13.86
C ILE A 68 -5.33 -5.80 14.31
N ARG A 69 -6.19 -6.25 13.38
CA ARG A 69 -7.22 -7.24 13.69
C ARG A 69 -6.64 -8.64 13.79
N LEU A 70 -6.91 -9.28 14.92
CA LEU A 70 -6.60 -10.69 15.13
C LEU A 70 -7.71 -11.58 14.55
N PHE A 71 -7.37 -12.52 13.69
CA PHE A 71 -8.31 -13.46 13.05
C PHE A 71 -8.46 -14.78 13.83
N PRO A 72 -9.69 -15.34 13.93
CA PRO A 72 -10.07 -16.34 14.95
C PRO A 72 -9.25 -17.62 15.02
N THR A 73 -8.75 -18.11 13.88
CA THR A 73 -8.24 -19.49 13.77
C THR A 73 -6.93 -19.74 14.51
N ASP A 74 -6.11 -18.70 14.76
CA ASP A 74 -4.85 -18.79 15.53
C ASP A 74 -4.88 -18.00 16.85
N LYS A 75 -6.03 -17.38 17.22
CA LYS A 75 -6.12 -16.38 18.30
C LYS A 75 -5.57 -16.83 19.64
N ARG A 76 -5.74 -18.10 20.00
CA ARG A 76 -5.39 -18.57 21.35
C ARG A 76 -3.91 -18.88 21.48
N HIS A 77 -3.29 -19.54 20.49
CA HIS A 77 -1.91 -20.00 20.61
C HIS A 77 -0.86 -18.90 20.39
N ALA A 78 -0.94 -18.18 19.26
CA ALA A 78 0.03 -17.12 18.95
C ALA A 78 0.00 -16.02 20.01
N LYS A 79 -1.21 -15.56 20.36
CA LYS A 79 -1.39 -14.51 21.36
C LYS A 79 -1.00 -14.91 22.76
N LYS A 80 -1.35 -16.13 23.20
CA LYS A 80 -0.91 -16.63 24.50
C LYS A 80 0.61 -16.64 24.57
N LYS A 81 1.29 -17.02 23.50
CA LYS A 81 2.76 -16.96 23.44
C LYS A 81 3.29 -15.54 23.47
N ILE A 82 2.69 -14.60 22.72
CA ILE A 82 3.05 -13.17 22.81
C ILE A 82 2.97 -12.70 24.26
N PHE A 83 1.86 -13.00 24.96
CA PHE A 83 1.67 -12.64 26.35
C PHE A 83 2.68 -13.29 27.29
N GLN A 84 2.95 -14.59 27.11
CA GLN A 84 4.00 -15.28 27.88
C GLN A 84 5.38 -14.66 27.67
N GLU A 85 5.72 -14.25 26.45
CA GLU A 85 6.98 -13.56 26.19
C GLU A 85 7.01 -12.16 26.80
N LEU A 86 5.90 -11.42 26.77
CA LEU A 86 5.79 -10.12 27.46
C LEU A 86 5.94 -10.27 28.99
N GLU A 87 5.35 -11.30 29.59
CA GLU A 87 5.52 -11.62 31.02
C GLU A 87 6.98 -11.94 31.36
N LYS A 88 7.67 -12.75 30.54
CA LYS A 88 9.10 -13.04 30.72
C LYS A 88 9.97 -11.78 30.68
N LEU A 89 9.56 -10.77 29.92
CA LEU A 89 10.23 -9.47 29.86
C LEU A 89 9.83 -8.52 31.01
N ASN A 90 8.99 -8.98 31.97
CA ASN A 90 8.40 -8.18 33.04
C ASN A 90 7.57 -6.99 32.54
N ILE A 91 6.90 -7.14 31.39
CA ILE A 91 6.06 -6.10 30.79
C ILE A 91 4.61 -6.29 31.27
N GLN A 92 4.04 -5.27 31.91
CA GLN A 92 2.59 -5.25 32.18
C GLN A 92 1.84 -5.00 30.88
N TYR A 93 0.91 -5.89 30.54
CA TYR A 93 0.18 -5.87 29.28
C TYR A 93 -1.34 -5.98 29.54
N ILE A 94 -2.16 -5.60 28.55
CA ILE A 94 -3.62 -5.62 28.70
C ILE A 94 -4.17 -6.79 27.90
N GLN A 95 -4.83 -7.73 28.59
CA GLN A 95 -5.51 -8.86 27.96
C GLN A 95 -6.77 -8.42 27.21
N SER A 96 -6.61 -7.70 26.10
CA SER A 96 -7.73 -7.37 25.20
C SER A 96 -7.88 -8.48 24.17
N PRO A 97 -9.07 -9.06 23.92
CA PRO A 97 -9.26 -10.19 23.01
C PRO A 97 -8.98 -9.88 21.53
N THR A 98 -9.07 -8.62 21.11
CA THR A 98 -9.03 -8.23 19.69
C THR A 98 -8.02 -7.14 19.37
N ASN A 99 -7.40 -6.50 20.37
CA ASN A 99 -6.55 -5.34 20.18
C ASN A 99 -5.17 -5.55 20.84
N LEU A 100 -4.09 -5.50 20.04
CA LEU A 100 -2.70 -5.57 20.53
C LEU A 100 -2.06 -4.19 20.70
N VAL A 101 -2.79 -3.09 20.46
CA VAL A 101 -2.25 -1.72 20.61
C VAL A 101 -1.69 -1.47 22.02
N PRO A 102 -2.40 -1.82 23.12
CA PRO A 102 -1.84 -1.63 24.46
C PRO A 102 -0.56 -2.42 24.70
N ASP A 103 -0.44 -3.60 24.09
CA ASP A 103 0.73 -4.47 24.21
C ASP A 103 1.93 -3.88 23.45
N LEU A 104 1.68 -3.26 22.29
CA LEU A 104 2.69 -2.49 21.54
C LEU A 104 3.18 -1.28 22.33
N GLU A 105 2.27 -0.54 22.97
CA GLU A 105 2.61 0.60 23.83
C GLU A 105 3.44 0.16 25.04
N ALA A 106 3.05 -0.93 25.71
CA ALA A 106 3.77 -1.47 26.85
C ALA A 106 5.18 -1.94 26.46
N TYR A 107 5.29 -2.65 25.33
CA TYR A 107 6.59 -3.03 24.76
C TYR A 107 7.43 -1.81 24.36
N GLY A 108 6.81 -0.76 23.82
CA GLY A 108 7.44 0.53 23.52
C GLY A 108 7.99 1.24 24.76
N LYS A 109 7.29 1.19 25.90
CA LYS A 109 7.81 1.71 27.18
C LYS A 109 8.98 0.87 27.69
N TRP A 110 8.87 -0.44 27.60
CA TRP A 110 9.92 -1.35 28.03
C TRP A 110 11.21 -1.12 27.24
N ILE A 111 11.13 -1.02 25.90
CA ILE A 111 12.32 -0.83 25.07
C ILE A 111 12.98 0.54 25.29
N ALA A 112 12.19 1.58 25.61
CA ALA A 112 12.72 2.90 25.96
C ALA A 112 13.52 2.90 27.27
N ALA A 113 13.21 2.00 28.20
CA ALA A 113 13.92 1.85 29.46
C ALA A 113 15.19 0.99 29.34
N GLN A 114 15.43 0.37 28.19
CA GLN A 114 16.60 -0.47 27.97
C GLN A 114 17.85 0.35 27.62
N THR A 115 19.02 -0.19 27.95
CA THR A 115 20.30 0.44 27.58
C THR A 115 20.56 0.38 26.06
N PRO A 116 21.41 1.26 25.49
CA PRO A 116 21.82 1.20 24.08
C PRO A 116 22.39 -0.16 23.64
N ASN A 117 23.05 -0.90 24.54
CA ASN A 117 23.55 -2.26 24.27
C ASN A 117 22.43 -3.31 24.16
N THR A 118 21.20 -2.98 24.58
CA THR A 118 20.04 -3.85 24.48
C THR A 118 19.39 -3.84 23.09
N LEU A 119 19.80 -2.92 22.19
CA LEU A 119 19.52 -3.00 20.75
C LEU A 119 20.11 -4.24 20.08
N ASN A 120 20.99 -4.95 20.78
CA ASN A 120 21.34 -6.33 20.45
C ASN A 120 20.08 -7.16 20.15
N SER A 121 18.93 -6.93 20.79
CA SER A 121 17.68 -7.64 20.49
C SER A 121 17.21 -7.53 19.03
N LEU A 122 17.38 -6.36 18.38
CA LEU A 122 17.08 -6.20 16.94
C LEU A 122 18.23 -6.68 16.05
N GLN A 123 19.48 -6.53 16.49
CA GLN A 123 20.66 -7.02 15.77
C GLN A 123 20.82 -8.56 15.86
N GLN A 124 20.21 -9.20 16.85
CA GLN A 124 20.17 -10.65 17.08
C GLN A 124 19.04 -11.33 16.32
N LEU A 125 18.17 -10.57 15.64
CA LEU A 125 17.25 -11.15 14.67
C LEU A 125 18.10 -11.97 13.69
N GLN A 126 17.74 -13.23 13.49
CA GLN A 126 18.40 -14.16 12.59
C GLN A 126 17.34 -14.85 11.73
N LEU A 127 17.69 -15.12 10.47
CA LEU A 127 16.98 -16.09 9.66
C LEU A 127 17.57 -17.47 9.94
N TRP A 128 16.74 -18.38 10.42
CA TRP A 128 17.14 -19.75 10.65
C TRP A 128 16.95 -20.57 9.37
N PRO A 129 17.70 -21.68 9.19
CA PRO A 129 17.54 -22.53 8.02
C PRO A 129 16.07 -22.88 7.80
N GLU A 130 15.56 -22.58 6.60
CA GLU A 130 14.22 -22.98 6.20
C GLU A 130 14.17 -24.51 6.24
N SER A 131 13.41 -25.08 7.17
CA SER A 131 12.81 -26.39 6.88
C SER A 131 11.83 -26.17 5.74
N ASP A 132 11.66 -27.15 4.84
CA ASP A 132 10.85 -27.05 3.60
C ASP A 132 9.41 -26.48 3.74
N VAL A 133 8.92 -26.27 4.97
CA VAL A 133 7.54 -25.88 5.30
C VAL A 133 7.44 -24.76 6.34
N VAL A 134 8.52 -24.29 7.01
CA VAL A 134 8.39 -23.27 8.08
C VAL A 134 9.49 -22.21 8.03
N LEU A 135 9.09 -20.95 7.82
CA LEU A 135 9.97 -19.79 7.97
C LEU A 135 10.14 -19.44 9.46
N LYS A 136 11.37 -19.21 9.89
CA LYS A 136 11.72 -18.87 11.27
C LYS A 136 12.54 -17.59 11.30
N TRP A 137 12.04 -16.57 12.00
CA TRP A 137 12.70 -15.26 12.06
C TRP A 137 12.70 -14.71 13.49
N GLY A 138 13.89 -14.44 14.03
CA GLY A 138 14.09 -14.00 15.41
C GLY A 138 15.26 -14.68 16.09
N SER A 139 15.55 -14.28 17.32
CA SER A 139 16.61 -14.90 18.15
C SER A 139 16.19 -16.28 18.66
N THR A 140 14.94 -16.42 19.11
CA THR A 140 14.34 -17.68 19.57
C THR A 140 12.92 -17.83 19.03
N PRO A 141 12.75 -18.11 17.72
CA PRO A 141 11.46 -18.03 17.05
C PRO A 141 10.55 -19.19 17.46
N ASP A 142 9.62 -18.92 18.38
CA ASP A 142 8.71 -19.92 18.95
C ASP A 142 7.23 -19.50 18.88
N ILE A 143 6.93 -18.22 18.61
CA ILE A 143 5.59 -17.66 18.47
C ILE A 143 5.09 -17.95 17.05
N PRO A 144 4.01 -18.72 16.85
CA PRO A 144 3.38 -18.82 15.54
C PRO A 144 2.95 -17.44 15.04
N ALA A 145 3.31 -17.09 13.81
CA ALA A 145 2.91 -15.80 13.26
C ALA A 145 1.39 -15.67 13.22
N LEU A 146 0.89 -14.44 13.37
CA LEU A 146 -0.52 -14.14 13.17
C LEU A 146 -0.92 -14.50 11.73
N GLN A 147 -2.15 -15.02 11.54
CA GLN A 147 -2.68 -15.36 10.21
C GLN A 147 -2.55 -14.19 9.20
N TYR A 148 -2.64 -12.97 9.71
CA TYR A 148 -2.45 -11.74 8.94
C TYR A 148 -1.05 -11.63 8.30
N PHE A 149 -0.01 -12.20 8.92
CA PHE A 149 1.36 -12.24 8.40
C PHE A 149 1.65 -13.49 7.56
N LYS A 150 0.76 -14.48 7.57
CA LYS A 150 0.85 -15.71 6.77
C LYS A 150 0.25 -15.56 5.37
N LEU A 151 0.10 -14.33 4.88
CA LEU A 151 -0.27 -14.05 3.49
C LEU A 151 0.95 -14.35 2.61
N ASN A 152 1.19 -15.65 2.41
CA ASN A 152 2.42 -16.18 1.84
C ASN A 152 2.44 -15.98 0.33
N PHE A 153 3.00 -14.85 -0.12
CA PHE A 153 3.28 -14.46 -1.50
C PHE A 153 2.17 -13.76 -2.29
N TYR A 154 2.63 -12.89 -3.20
CA TYR A 154 1.83 -12.02 -4.04
C TYR A 154 0.82 -12.80 -4.90
N ALA A 155 -0.41 -12.32 -4.97
CA ALA A 155 -1.44 -12.85 -5.86
C ALA A 155 -0.93 -12.77 -7.32
N GLY A 156 -0.48 -13.90 -7.87
CA GLY A 156 0.25 -13.97 -9.13
C GLY A 156 1.44 -14.92 -9.05
N GLN A 157 2.31 -14.75 -8.05
CA GLN A 157 3.42 -15.70 -7.80
C GLN A 157 2.94 -17.01 -7.17
N ARG A 158 1.81 -16.99 -6.45
CA ARG A 158 1.17 -18.20 -5.89
C ARG A 158 0.92 -19.31 -6.93
N ALA A 159 0.59 -18.97 -8.17
CA ALA A 159 0.36 -19.94 -9.24
C ALA A 159 1.65 -20.68 -9.66
N PHE A 160 2.82 -20.09 -9.40
CA PHE A 160 4.13 -20.61 -9.77
C PHE A 160 4.89 -21.22 -8.58
N LEU A 161 4.27 -21.31 -7.41
CA LEU A 161 4.90 -21.89 -6.22
C LEU A 161 4.73 -23.40 -6.17
N PRO A 162 5.75 -24.14 -5.71
CA PRO A 162 5.57 -25.52 -5.27
C PRO A 162 4.47 -25.59 -4.20
N PRO A 163 3.55 -26.58 -4.25
CA PRO A 163 2.44 -26.70 -3.31
C PRO A 163 2.84 -26.58 -1.83
N ARG A 164 4.03 -27.05 -1.47
CA ARG A 164 4.62 -26.97 -0.12
C ARG A 164 4.82 -25.55 0.44
N ARG A 165 4.91 -24.52 -0.40
CA ARG A 165 5.11 -23.12 0.02
C ARG A 165 3.80 -22.33 0.19
N LEU A 166 2.67 -22.87 -0.30
CA LEU A 166 1.35 -22.23 -0.17
C LEU A 166 0.88 -22.19 1.29
N ASP A 167 1.25 -23.21 2.07
CA ASP A 167 0.89 -23.40 3.48
C ASP A 167 2.09 -23.27 4.43
N ALA A 168 3.18 -22.63 3.98
CA ALA A 168 4.37 -22.49 4.82
C ALA A 168 4.02 -21.83 6.16
N GLY A 169 4.31 -22.55 7.25
CA GLY A 169 4.20 -22.02 8.60
C GLY A 169 5.21 -20.90 8.82
N MET A 170 4.97 -20.09 9.84
CA MET A 170 5.90 -19.04 10.23
C MET A 170 5.98 -18.98 11.74
N LYS A 171 7.22 -18.92 12.26
CA LYS A 171 7.51 -18.71 13.68
C LYS A 171 8.38 -17.47 13.84
N LEU A 172 8.00 -16.65 14.80
CA LEU A 172 8.60 -15.37 15.12
C LEU A 172 9.03 -15.38 16.60
N ASP A 173 9.97 -14.53 16.98
CA ASP A 173 10.11 -14.13 18.37
C ASP A 173 9.26 -12.89 18.66
N ILE A 174 9.33 -12.39 19.90
CA ILE A 174 8.58 -11.20 20.30
C ILE A 174 9.05 -9.94 19.55
N HIS A 175 10.35 -9.80 19.28
CA HIS A 175 10.91 -8.62 18.63
C HIS A 175 10.48 -8.51 17.16
N ALA A 176 10.59 -9.61 16.40
CA ALA A 176 10.09 -9.71 15.03
C ALA A 176 8.58 -9.49 14.98
N THR A 177 7.83 -10.02 15.95
CA THR A 177 6.38 -9.81 16.04
C THR A 177 6.05 -8.33 16.21
N MET A 178 6.69 -7.63 17.16
CA MET A 178 6.43 -6.21 17.41
C MET A 178 6.85 -5.33 16.23
N LEU A 179 7.96 -5.65 15.56
CA LEU A 179 8.40 -4.96 14.35
C LEU A 179 7.39 -5.10 13.20
N LEU A 180 6.87 -6.31 12.96
CA LEU A 180 5.86 -6.56 11.93
C LEU A 180 4.53 -5.89 12.22
N LEU A 181 4.11 -5.92 13.49
CA LEU A 181 2.91 -5.20 13.92
C LEU A 181 3.07 -3.70 13.62
N LEU A 182 4.20 -3.08 14.04
CA LEU A 182 4.49 -1.69 13.73
C LEU A 182 4.43 -1.42 12.22
N GLY A 183 5.13 -2.20 11.40
CA GLY A 183 5.16 -2.04 9.94
C GLY A 183 3.78 -2.16 9.28
N SER A 184 2.96 -3.12 9.75
CA SER A 184 1.59 -3.28 9.26
C SER A 184 0.70 -2.09 9.61
N SER A 185 0.85 -1.52 10.81
CA SER A 185 0.14 -0.31 11.22
C SER A 185 0.59 0.93 10.45
N LEU A 186 1.89 1.09 10.20
CA LEU A 186 2.42 2.25 9.48
C LEU A 186 2.02 2.24 7.99
N SER A 187 1.93 1.06 7.39
CA SER A 187 1.52 0.90 5.99
C SER A 187 0.01 1.01 5.77
N LEU A 188 -0.82 0.81 6.80
CA LEU A 188 -2.28 0.82 6.66
C LEU A 188 -2.82 2.24 6.35
N ILE A 189 -3.30 2.42 5.12
CA ILE A 189 -3.94 3.67 4.69
C ILE A 189 -5.34 3.78 5.30
N GLY A 190 -6.08 2.67 5.27
CA GLY A 190 -7.41 2.56 5.86
C GLY A 190 -8.12 1.26 5.50
N THR A 191 -9.31 1.10 6.06
CA THR A 191 -10.17 -0.07 5.82
C THR A 191 -11.41 0.35 5.04
N ARG A 192 -11.60 -0.22 3.85
CA ARG A 192 -12.82 -0.05 3.05
C ARG A 192 -13.85 -1.09 3.42
N ARG A 193 -15.11 -0.68 3.52
CA ARG A 193 -16.25 -1.60 3.65
C ARG A 193 -16.74 -1.96 2.26
N VAL A 194 -16.75 -3.26 1.93
CA VAL A 194 -17.29 -3.76 0.65
C VAL A 194 -18.76 -4.13 0.83
N ASP A 195 -19.11 -4.80 1.93
CA ASP A 195 -20.48 -5.18 2.29
C ASP A 195 -20.74 -5.02 3.80
N ARG A 196 -21.92 -5.43 4.29
CA ARG A 196 -22.25 -5.37 5.72
C ARG A 196 -21.19 -6.07 6.59
N VAL A 197 -20.59 -7.16 6.11
CA VAL A 197 -19.61 -7.97 6.84
C VAL A 197 -18.20 -7.85 6.25
N ASP A 198 -18.08 -7.61 4.94
CA ASP A 198 -16.81 -7.65 4.24
C ASP A 198 -16.04 -6.33 4.35
N ARG A 199 -14.78 -6.45 4.74
CA ARG A 199 -13.84 -5.33 4.87
C ARG A 199 -12.55 -5.66 4.15
N VAL A 200 -11.95 -4.65 3.56
CA VAL A 200 -10.68 -4.73 2.87
C VAL A 200 -9.75 -3.70 3.49
N ASP A 201 -8.64 -4.16 4.07
CA ASP A 201 -7.57 -3.29 4.48
C ASP A 201 -6.70 -2.95 3.27
N VAL A 202 -6.39 -1.66 3.09
CA VAL A 202 -5.54 -1.17 2.01
C VAL A 202 -4.25 -0.64 2.62
N HIS A 203 -3.15 -1.25 2.22
CA HIS A 203 -1.81 -0.93 2.71
C HIS A 203 -0.96 -0.37 1.60
N LEU A 204 -0.17 0.63 1.95
CA LEU A 204 0.90 1.16 1.13
C LEU A 204 2.18 1.09 1.94
N SER A 205 3.01 0.13 1.59
CA SER A 205 4.36 0.00 2.11
C SER A 205 5.32 0.87 1.31
N TYR A 206 6.39 1.32 1.95
CA TYR A 206 7.51 1.96 1.28
C TYR A 206 8.80 1.38 1.82
N GLN A 207 9.71 1.05 0.91
CA GLN A 207 10.92 0.31 1.24
C GLN A 207 12.09 1.27 1.54
N ASP A 208 12.09 2.47 0.97
CA ASP A 208 13.17 3.46 1.11
C ASP A 208 12.69 4.71 1.88
N PRO A 209 13.40 5.17 2.94
CA PRO A 209 13.12 6.45 3.60
C PRO A 209 12.97 7.64 2.65
N GLY A 210 13.73 7.68 1.55
CA GLY A 210 13.65 8.71 0.52
C GLY A 210 12.30 8.74 -0.22
N ALA A 211 11.54 7.65 -0.17
CA ALA A 211 10.23 7.53 -0.79
C ALA A 211 9.10 8.20 0.00
N LYS A 212 9.37 8.74 1.20
CA LYS A 212 8.32 9.24 2.11
C LYS A 212 7.43 10.31 1.49
N GLN A 213 7.99 11.20 0.66
CA GLN A 213 7.21 12.22 -0.04
C GLN A 213 6.26 11.59 -1.07
N ILE A 214 6.76 10.65 -1.87
CA ILE A 214 6.00 9.90 -2.88
C ILE A 214 4.91 9.07 -2.19
N TRP A 215 5.24 8.42 -1.07
CA TRP A 215 4.30 7.69 -0.22
C TRP A 215 3.18 8.60 0.29
N ASN A 216 3.49 9.80 0.80
CA ASN A 216 2.48 10.76 1.27
C ASN A 216 1.52 11.18 0.14
N SER A 217 2.05 11.50 -1.04
CA SER A 217 1.25 11.89 -2.21
C SER A 217 0.30 10.76 -2.63
N LEU A 218 0.80 9.53 -2.72
CA LEU A 218 -0.01 8.37 -3.09
C LEU A 218 -1.02 8.01 -2.00
N ARG A 219 -0.65 8.09 -0.72
CA ARG A 219 -1.56 7.90 0.41
C ARG A 219 -2.73 8.86 0.34
N GLN A 220 -2.48 10.14 0.08
CA GLN A 220 -3.54 11.15 -0.08
C GLN A 220 -4.46 10.83 -1.26
N LEU A 221 -3.90 10.41 -2.41
CA LEU A 221 -4.70 9.95 -3.55
C LEU A 221 -5.60 8.77 -3.16
N VAL A 222 -5.02 7.71 -2.58
CA VAL A 222 -5.75 6.49 -2.20
C VAL A 222 -6.85 6.80 -1.19
N GLN A 223 -6.62 7.71 -0.24
CA GLN A 223 -7.65 8.20 0.66
C GLN A 223 -8.75 9.00 -0.06
N ARG A 224 -8.37 9.87 -1.01
CA ARG A 224 -9.31 10.70 -1.79
C ARG A 224 -10.26 9.85 -2.65
N ILE A 225 -9.78 8.74 -3.21
CA ILE A 225 -10.60 7.77 -3.95
C ILE A 225 -11.30 6.76 -3.03
N ARG A 226 -11.39 7.03 -1.72
CA ARG A 226 -12.04 6.15 -0.72
C ARG A 226 -11.50 4.71 -0.75
N LEU A 227 -10.20 4.56 -0.97
CA LEU A 227 -9.51 3.26 -1.03
C LEU A 227 -10.02 2.35 -2.17
N GLN A 228 -10.67 2.91 -3.19
CA GLN A 228 -11.15 2.19 -4.37
C GLN A 228 -10.06 2.23 -5.45
N THR A 229 -9.25 1.16 -5.52
CA THR A 229 -8.09 1.04 -6.44
C THR A 229 -8.44 0.37 -7.77
N GLU A 230 -9.71 0.01 -7.95
CA GLU A 230 -10.28 -0.50 -9.20
C GLU A 230 -11.21 0.55 -9.84
N PRO A 231 -11.25 0.65 -11.18
CA PRO A 231 -10.53 -0.19 -12.14
C PRO A 231 -9.04 0.17 -12.23
N LEU A 232 -8.17 -0.84 -12.27
CA LEU A 232 -6.71 -0.69 -12.25
C LEU A 232 -6.19 0.31 -13.30
N LEU A 233 -6.78 0.33 -14.49
CA LEU A 233 -6.43 1.25 -15.56
C LEU A 233 -6.55 2.72 -15.12
N LEU A 234 -7.68 3.10 -14.53
CA LEU A 234 -7.90 4.47 -14.05
C LEU A 234 -7.00 4.78 -12.86
N PHE A 235 -6.79 3.79 -11.99
CA PHE A 235 -5.87 3.95 -10.87
C PHE A 235 -4.44 4.22 -11.35
N ARG A 236 -3.92 3.48 -12.35
CA ARG A 236 -2.59 3.71 -12.94
C ARG A 236 -2.44 5.12 -13.51
N LEU A 237 -3.46 5.62 -14.21
CA LEU A 237 -3.45 6.99 -14.70
C LEU A 237 -3.43 7.99 -13.53
N ALA A 238 -4.31 7.83 -12.54
CA ALA A 238 -4.37 8.70 -11.37
C ALA A 238 -3.08 8.70 -10.54
N THR A 239 -2.40 7.55 -10.41
CA THR A 239 -1.08 7.47 -9.78
C THR A 239 -0.05 8.25 -10.56
N ALA A 240 -0.03 8.14 -11.89
CA ALA A 240 0.90 8.91 -12.71
C ALA A 240 0.72 10.44 -12.58
N PHE A 241 -0.50 10.92 -12.28
CA PHE A 241 -0.74 12.34 -11.96
C PHE A 241 -0.14 12.77 -10.62
N SER A 242 -0.19 11.89 -9.63
CA SER A 242 0.17 12.18 -8.24
C SER A 242 1.67 12.06 -7.97
N LEU A 243 2.39 11.38 -8.86
CA LEU A 243 3.80 11.07 -8.69
C LEU A 243 4.66 11.93 -9.61
N THR A 244 5.83 12.33 -9.12
CA THR A 244 6.70 13.33 -9.76
C THR A 244 7.72 12.72 -10.72
N THR A 245 7.95 11.41 -10.63
CA THR A 245 9.02 10.71 -11.34
C THR A 245 8.47 9.45 -12.00
N PRO A 246 8.71 9.23 -13.31
CA PRO A 246 8.37 7.97 -13.97
C PRO A 246 9.25 6.81 -13.49
N GLY A 247 8.84 5.58 -13.78
CA GLY A 247 9.56 4.34 -13.45
C GLY A 247 8.98 3.59 -12.24
N LEU A 248 9.68 2.53 -11.84
CA LEU A 248 9.34 1.72 -10.68
C LEU A 248 9.61 2.51 -9.40
N GLN A 249 8.57 2.69 -8.60
CA GLN A 249 8.68 3.37 -7.32
C GLN A 249 8.99 2.34 -6.21
N PRO A 250 9.73 2.72 -5.17
CA PRO A 250 10.01 1.86 -4.00
C PRO A 250 8.77 1.75 -3.07
N LEU A 251 7.59 1.60 -3.66
CA LEU A 251 6.29 1.52 -3.01
C LEU A 251 5.56 0.26 -3.47
N ALA A 252 4.91 -0.43 -2.53
CA ALA A 252 4.00 -1.52 -2.86
C ALA A 252 2.65 -1.31 -2.19
N LEU A 253 1.59 -1.45 -2.98
CA LEU A 253 0.20 -1.35 -2.56
C LEU A 253 -0.41 -2.75 -2.55
N PHE A 254 -1.12 -3.09 -1.48
CA PHE A 254 -1.83 -4.35 -1.40
C PHE A 254 -3.14 -4.23 -0.64
N GLU A 255 -4.09 -5.07 -1.05
CA GLU A 255 -5.42 -5.13 -0.50
C GLU A 255 -5.63 -6.48 0.18
N VAL A 256 -6.01 -6.45 1.46
CA VAL A 256 -6.21 -7.64 2.26
C VAL A 256 -7.68 -7.75 2.63
N SER A 257 -8.35 -8.79 2.13
CA SER A 257 -9.68 -9.15 2.57
C SER A 257 -9.63 -9.64 4.01
N LEU A 258 -10.52 -9.08 4.82
CA LEU A 258 -10.76 -9.49 6.19
C LEU A 258 -12.01 -10.37 6.30
N LYS A 259 -12.47 -10.95 5.18
CA LYS A 259 -13.67 -11.79 5.12
C LYS A 259 -13.44 -13.15 5.77
N GLY A 260 -14.41 -13.60 6.57
CA GLY A 260 -14.41 -14.92 7.17
C GLY A 260 -13.38 -15.12 8.29
N ASN A 261 -12.88 -16.34 8.44
CA ASN A 261 -12.03 -16.75 9.57
C ASN A 261 -10.52 -16.62 9.31
N ARG A 262 -10.11 -16.25 8.09
CA ARG A 262 -8.72 -16.08 7.66
C ARG A 262 -8.61 -14.90 6.69
N PRO A 263 -7.65 -13.98 6.88
CA PRO A 263 -7.41 -12.91 5.93
C PRO A 263 -6.86 -13.49 4.62
N SER A 264 -7.14 -12.81 3.50
CA SER A 264 -6.60 -13.20 2.19
C SER A 264 -6.11 -11.98 1.42
N LEU A 265 -4.97 -12.12 0.75
CA LEU A 265 -4.44 -11.11 -0.15
C LEU A 265 -5.29 -11.09 -1.43
N LEU A 266 -5.96 -9.97 -1.69
CA LEU A 266 -6.79 -9.76 -2.88
C LEU A 266 -5.95 -9.26 -4.04
N SER A 267 -5.09 -8.27 -3.78
CA SER A 267 -4.23 -7.66 -4.79
C SER A 267 -2.90 -7.26 -4.17
N TYR A 268 -1.84 -7.35 -4.98
CA TYR A 268 -0.51 -6.83 -4.68
C TYR A 268 0.05 -6.16 -5.93
N ARG A 269 0.58 -4.95 -5.78
CA ARG A 269 1.02 -4.12 -6.89
C ARG A 269 2.27 -3.37 -6.49
N HIS A 270 3.33 -3.51 -7.28
CA HIS A 270 4.36 -2.49 -7.30
C HIS A 270 3.81 -1.24 -7.96
N ILE A 271 4.16 -0.08 -7.43
CA ILE A 271 3.76 1.19 -8.01
C ILE A 271 4.73 1.53 -9.13
N GLU A 272 4.20 1.58 -10.35
CA GLU A 272 4.94 1.94 -11.55
C GLU A 272 4.24 3.10 -12.24
N VAL A 273 5.03 4.04 -12.76
CA VAL A 273 4.55 5.16 -13.55
C VAL A 273 5.15 5.07 -14.94
N ASP A 274 4.32 4.74 -15.92
CA ASP A 274 4.74 4.63 -17.31
C ASP A 274 5.24 5.98 -17.84
N HIS A 275 6.43 6.01 -18.44
CA HIS A 275 7.02 7.23 -18.98
C HIS A 275 6.13 7.92 -20.04
N PRO A 276 5.51 7.19 -21.00
CA PRO A 276 4.60 7.81 -21.97
C PRO A 276 3.39 8.48 -21.32
N VAL A 277 2.81 7.83 -20.30
CA VAL A 277 1.69 8.35 -19.51
C VAL A 277 2.14 9.61 -18.79
N TYR A 278 3.20 9.54 -18.00
CA TYR A 278 3.77 10.68 -17.29
C TYR A 278 3.99 11.89 -18.22
N ALA A 279 4.63 11.68 -19.37
CA ALA A 279 4.93 12.74 -20.32
C ALA A 279 3.67 13.35 -20.96
N LEU A 280 2.60 12.56 -21.19
CA LEU A 280 1.32 13.11 -21.63
C LEU A 280 0.71 13.98 -20.54
N LEU A 281 0.59 13.45 -19.32
CA LEU A 281 -0.10 14.12 -18.22
C LEU A 281 0.55 15.46 -17.84
N HIS A 282 1.88 15.54 -17.92
CA HIS A 282 2.62 16.78 -17.69
C HIS A 282 2.45 17.82 -18.80
N SER A 283 2.00 17.42 -20.01
CA SER A 283 1.75 18.33 -21.13
C SER A 283 0.38 19.01 -21.09
N LEU A 284 -0.57 18.49 -20.30
CA LEU A 284 -1.99 18.91 -20.29
C LEU A 284 -2.29 20.19 -19.48
N LYS A 285 -1.29 20.92 -18.95
CA LYS A 285 -1.45 22.21 -18.22
C LYS A 285 -2.73 22.28 -17.33
N GLU A 286 -3.70 23.14 -17.63
CA GLU A 286 -4.96 23.30 -16.88
C GLU A 286 -5.90 22.10 -16.98
N ASN A 287 -5.90 21.43 -18.13
CA ASN A 287 -6.66 20.21 -18.38
C ASN A 287 -6.16 19.03 -17.55
N ARG A 288 -4.91 19.08 -17.04
CA ARG A 288 -4.36 18.13 -16.07
C ARG A 288 -5.29 17.98 -14.86
N LYS A 289 -5.76 19.10 -14.30
CA LYS A 289 -6.62 19.10 -13.11
C LYS A 289 -8.00 18.51 -13.40
N ARG A 290 -8.57 18.84 -14.57
CA ARG A 290 -9.88 18.33 -15.02
C ARG A 290 -9.85 16.82 -15.20
N LEU A 291 -8.84 16.29 -15.89
CA LEU A 291 -8.68 14.85 -16.05
C LEU A 291 -8.47 14.16 -14.69
N MET A 292 -7.64 14.72 -13.82
CA MET A 292 -7.43 14.17 -12.47
C MET A 292 -8.73 14.13 -11.66
N ASN A 293 -9.56 15.17 -11.74
CA ASN A 293 -10.87 15.19 -11.07
C ASN A 293 -11.81 14.12 -11.63
N LEU A 294 -11.86 13.94 -12.97
CA LEU A 294 -12.66 12.91 -13.60
C LEU A 294 -12.22 11.50 -13.18
N LEU A 295 -10.91 11.21 -13.20
CA LEU A 295 -10.35 9.93 -12.77
C LEU A 295 -10.65 9.65 -11.29
N THR A 296 -10.45 10.66 -10.43
CA THR A 296 -10.72 10.56 -8.99
C THR A 296 -12.20 10.31 -8.73
N PHE A 297 -13.09 11.03 -9.44
CA PHE A 297 -14.54 10.84 -9.36
C PHE A 297 -14.92 9.41 -9.75
N ALA A 298 -14.44 8.95 -10.90
CA ALA A 298 -14.77 7.63 -11.42
C ALA A 298 -14.28 6.50 -10.51
N LEU A 299 -13.05 6.61 -9.99
CA LEU A 299 -12.53 5.67 -9.00
C LEU A 299 -13.38 5.71 -7.72
N ARG A 300 -13.60 6.89 -7.15
CA ARG A 300 -14.35 7.05 -5.89
C ARG A 300 -15.76 6.46 -5.95
N ASN A 301 -16.43 6.60 -7.09
CA ASN A 301 -17.84 6.26 -7.28
C ASN A 301 -18.06 5.03 -8.17
N TRP A 302 -17.02 4.21 -8.40
CA TRP A 302 -17.07 3.10 -9.37
C TRP A 302 -18.20 2.10 -9.10
N ASN A 303 -18.44 1.80 -7.82
CA ASN A 303 -19.47 0.87 -7.37
C ASN A 303 -20.76 1.56 -6.91
N GLU A 304 -20.86 2.89 -7.08
CA GLU A 304 -22.08 3.61 -6.69
C GLU A 304 -23.18 3.45 -7.74
N GLY A 305 -24.43 3.34 -7.27
CA GLY A 305 -25.60 3.26 -8.13
C GLY A 305 -26.06 4.65 -8.55
N GLY A 306 -26.54 4.78 -9.78
CA GLY A 306 -27.06 6.03 -10.34
C GLY A 306 -26.76 6.12 -11.83
N ARG A 307 -27.75 6.55 -12.62
CA ARG A 307 -27.61 6.59 -14.09
C ARG A 307 -26.52 7.58 -14.49
N GLU A 308 -26.51 8.75 -13.87
CA GLU A 308 -25.57 9.84 -14.13
C GLU A 308 -24.15 9.45 -13.73
N ILE A 309 -23.98 8.83 -12.55
CA ILE A 309 -22.69 8.34 -12.06
C ILE A 309 -22.15 7.26 -13.00
N HIS A 310 -22.99 6.29 -13.37
CA HIS A 310 -22.58 5.21 -14.27
C HIS A 310 -22.11 5.74 -15.62
N LEU A 311 -22.86 6.70 -16.19
CA LEU A 311 -22.51 7.32 -17.47
C LEU A 311 -21.16 8.05 -17.40
N VAL A 312 -20.92 8.85 -16.35
CA VAL A 312 -19.64 9.54 -16.17
C VAL A 312 -18.49 8.56 -15.93
N ASN A 313 -18.70 7.53 -15.12
CA ASN A 313 -17.70 6.50 -14.85
C ASN A 313 -17.30 5.76 -16.13
N GLN A 314 -18.28 5.43 -16.98
CA GLN A 314 -18.03 4.79 -18.26
C GLN A 314 -17.25 5.69 -19.21
N VAL A 315 -17.61 6.97 -19.32
CA VAL A 315 -16.85 7.95 -20.12
C VAL A 315 -15.42 8.09 -19.62
N ALA A 316 -15.22 8.16 -18.30
CA ALA A 316 -13.88 8.21 -17.70
C ALA A 316 -13.07 6.94 -18.03
N TYR A 317 -13.69 5.77 -17.95
CA TYR A 317 -13.08 4.49 -18.28
C TYR A 317 -12.68 4.39 -19.75
N ASP A 318 -13.59 4.72 -20.67
CA ASP A 318 -13.35 4.71 -22.10
C ASP A 318 -12.24 5.71 -22.47
N LEU A 319 -12.25 6.91 -21.87
CA LEU A 319 -11.17 7.89 -22.05
C LEU A 319 -9.84 7.38 -21.54
N GLY A 320 -9.80 6.80 -20.33
CA GLY A 320 -8.59 6.21 -19.78
C GLY A 320 -8.04 5.08 -20.67
N LYS A 321 -8.93 4.26 -21.23
CA LYS A 321 -8.58 3.17 -22.16
C LYS A 321 -8.02 3.72 -23.46
N ALA A 322 -8.67 4.71 -24.06
CA ALA A 322 -8.20 5.35 -25.28
C ALA A 322 -6.80 5.97 -25.10
N ILE A 323 -6.57 6.69 -24.01
CA ILE A 323 -5.26 7.25 -23.66
C ILE A 323 -4.21 6.14 -23.54
N PHE A 324 -4.50 5.10 -22.76
CA PHE A 324 -3.52 4.04 -22.48
C PHE A 324 -3.17 3.21 -23.72
N LEU A 325 -4.16 2.84 -24.54
CA LEU A 325 -3.93 2.12 -25.79
C LEU A 325 -3.11 2.95 -26.78
N THR A 326 -3.43 4.24 -26.93
CA THR A 326 -2.70 5.15 -27.82
C THR A 326 -1.24 5.27 -27.39
N LEU A 327 -0.99 5.42 -26.09
CA LEU A 327 0.37 5.55 -25.55
C LEU A 327 1.19 4.26 -25.60
N THR A 328 0.54 3.10 -25.61
CA THR A 328 1.21 1.79 -25.71
C THR A 328 1.38 1.33 -27.16
N GLY A 329 0.92 2.11 -28.15
CA GLY A 329 0.98 1.75 -29.56
C GLY A 329 0.06 0.60 -29.94
N ALA A 330 -0.87 0.22 -29.05
CA ALA A 330 -1.87 -0.79 -29.36
C ALA A 330 -2.83 -0.22 -30.42
N PRO A 331 -3.21 -1.01 -31.44
CA PRO A 331 -4.15 -0.54 -32.45
C PRO A 331 -5.45 -0.14 -31.75
N LEU A 332 -5.84 1.11 -31.93
CA LEU A 332 -7.19 1.53 -31.61
C LEU A 332 -8.14 0.69 -32.49
N ASP A 333 -9.22 0.22 -31.89
CA ASP A 333 -10.34 -0.41 -32.58
C ASP A 333 -10.74 0.40 -33.83
N SER A 334 -11.32 -0.25 -34.85
CA SER A 334 -11.65 0.36 -36.16
C SER A 334 -12.56 1.59 -36.10
N GLU A 335 -13.21 1.84 -34.95
CA GLU A 335 -14.00 3.05 -34.69
C GLU A 335 -13.24 4.14 -33.93
N GLY A 336 -11.97 3.97 -33.57
CA GLY A 336 -11.13 4.93 -32.83
C GLY A 336 -11.70 5.26 -31.45
N GLY A 337 -11.11 4.73 -30.36
CA GLY A 337 -11.61 4.96 -28.99
C GLY A 337 -11.99 6.42 -28.66
N PHE A 338 -11.27 7.41 -29.18
CA PHE A 338 -11.62 8.83 -29.05
C PHE A 338 -12.86 9.28 -29.83
N TYR A 339 -13.06 8.78 -31.06
CA TYR A 339 -14.23 9.11 -31.87
C TYR A 339 -15.52 8.63 -31.19
N ARG A 340 -15.49 7.42 -30.61
CA ARG A 340 -16.59 6.91 -29.80
C ARG A 340 -16.92 7.86 -28.63
N ILE A 341 -15.92 8.30 -27.88
CA ILE A 341 -16.11 9.24 -26.76
C ILE A 341 -16.70 10.56 -27.26
N ILE A 342 -16.16 11.14 -28.34
CA ILE A 342 -16.67 12.39 -28.93
C ILE A 342 -18.14 12.24 -29.30
N ARG A 343 -18.52 11.13 -29.95
CA ARG A 343 -19.91 10.86 -30.33
C ARG A 343 -20.84 10.83 -29.12
N TYR A 344 -20.46 10.11 -28.06
CA TYR A 344 -21.30 9.95 -26.87
C TYR A 344 -21.31 11.17 -25.94
N THR A 345 -20.41 12.15 -26.10
CA THR A 345 -20.25 13.26 -25.13
C THR A 345 -20.38 14.66 -25.75
N CYS A 346 -19.96 14.82 -27.01
CA CYS A 346 -19.75 16.12 -27.64
C CYS A 346 -20.68 16.39 -28.83
N GLU A 347 -21.28 15.36 -29.44
CA GLU A 347 -22.27 15.53 -30.52
C GLU A 347 -23.62 16.05 -30.00
N THR A 348 -24.37 16.71 -30.88
CA THR A 348 -25.63 17.42 -30.56
C THR A 348 -26.70 16.52 -29.94
N THR A 349 -26.61 15.20 -30.11
CA THR A 349 -27.53 14.21 -29.55
C THR A 349 -27.18 13.72 -28.14
N SER A 350 -26.04 14.14 -27.57
CA SER A 350 -25.58 13.73 -26.23
C SER A 350 -26.22 14.57 -25.10
N GLU A 351 -27.55 14.51 -24.99
CA GLU A 351 -28.25 15.16 -23.87
C GLU A 351 -27.95 14.48 -22.53
N GLU A 352 -27.79 13.16 -22.53
CA GLU A 352 -27.66 12.39 -21.29
C GLU A 352 -26.38 12.71 -20.54
N PHE A 353 -25.25 12.83 -21.26
CA PHE A 353 -23.98 13.18 -20.64
C PHE A 353 -23.97 14.64 -20.17
N SER A 354 -24.58 15.54 -20.94
CA SER A 354 -24.74 16.94 -20.55
C SER A 354 -25.49 17.06 -19.22
N LYS A 355 -26.65 16.38 -19.10
CA LYS A 355 -27.45 16.33 -17.87
C LYS A 355 -26.68 15.70 -16.72
N ALA A 356 -25.95 14.61 -16.96
CA ALA A 356 -25.13 13.98 -15.94
C ALA A 356 -24.03 14.91 -15.40
N LEU A 357 -23.33 15.65 -16.27
CA LEU A 357 -22.33 16.64 -15.86
C LEU A 357 -22.95 17.81 -15.08
N GLU A 358 -24.15 18.26 -15.44
CA GLU A 358 -24.85 19.32 -14.70
C GLU A 358 -25.22 18.87 -13.28
N VAL A 359 -25.78 17.67 -13.15
CA VAL A 359 -26.13 17.06 -11.85
C VAL A 359 -24.87 16.89 -10.99
N LEU A 360 -23.77 16.44 -11.59
CA LEU A 360 -22.53 16.09 -10.89
C LEU A 360 -21.49 17.25 -10.88
N LYS A 361 -21.86 18.46 -11.33
CA LYS A 361 -20.94 19.58 -11.51
C LYS A 361 -20.16 19.93 -10.24
N LYS A 362 -20.80 19.84 -9.08
CA LYS A 362 -20.17 20.12 -7.78
C LYS A 362 -19.08 19.10 -7.41
N GLU A 363 -19.19 17.87 -7.91
CA GLU A 363 -18.26 16.79 -7.59
C GLU A 363 -17.12 16.69 -8.61
N ILE A 364 -17.45 16.83 -9.89
CA ILE A 364 -16.51 16.69 -11.01
C ILE A 364 -15.75 18.01 -11.28
N GLY A 365 -16.43 19.15 -11.10
CA GLY A 365 -15.81 20.48 -11.17
C GLY A 365 -15.58 21.01 -12.58
N PHE A 366 -16.27 20.51 -13.61
CA PHE A 366 -16.23 21.07 -14.96
C PHE A 366 -17.56 20.89 -15.72
N THR A 367 -17.72 21.66 -16.78
CA THR A 367 -18.87 21.66 -17.71
C THR A 367 -18.61 20.83 -18.96
N ARG A 368 -19.64 20.61 -19.77
CA ARG A 368 -19.51 19.91 -21.06
C ARG A 368 -18.50 20.55 -22.01
N ASN A 369 -18.52 21.88 -22.13
CA ASN A 369 -17.57 22.59 -23.00
C ASN A 369 -16.13 22.37 -22.52
N GLU A 370 -15.90 22.46 -21.21
CA GLU A 370 -14.59 22.20 -20.63
C GLU A 370 -14.15 20.72 -20.77
N PHE A 371 -15.10 19.79 -20.83
CA PHE A 371 -14.81 18.39 -21.16
C PHE A 371 -14.41 18.22 -22.64
N ARG A 372 -15.08 18.94 -23.55
CA ARG A 372 -14.66 18.99 -24.97
C ARG A 372 -13.26 19.55 -25.12
N ASP A 373 -12.96 20.68 -24.46
CA ASP A 373 -11.63 21.28 -24.45
C ASP A 373 -10.56 20.30 -23.92
N LEU A 374 -10.92 19.51 -22.90
CA LEU A 374 -10.05 18.45 -22.37
C LEU A 374 -9.77 17.36 -23.42
N LEU A 375 -10.81 16.88 -24.12
CA LEU A 375 -10.64 15.85 -25.14
C LEU A 375 -9.77 16.33 -26.31
N GLU A 376 -10.03 17.54 -26.80
CA GLU A 376 -9.28 18.13 -27.91
C GLU A 376 -7.80 18.27 -27.56
N ASP A 377 -7.47 18.75 -26.36
CA ASP A 377 -6.09 18.86 -25.88
C ASP A 377 -5.42 17.47 -25.76
N ILE A 378 -6.10 16.48 -25.20
CA ILE A 378 -5.55 15.10 -25.12
C ILE A 378 -5.23 14.56 -26.52
N ILE A 379 -6.17 14.69 -27.47
CA ILE A 379 -6.00 14.18 -28.84
C ILE A 379 -4.84 14.91 -29.52
N GLU A 380 -4.76 16.24 -29.40
CA GLU A 380 -3.67 17.04 -29.96
C GLU A 380 -2.30 16.58 -29.41
N LYS A 381 -2.17 16.36 -28.10
CA LYS A 381 -0.90 15.93 -27.48
C LYS A 381 -0.52 14.50 -27.82
N LEU A 382 -1.49 13.62 -28.05
CA LEU A 382 -1.25 12.25 -28.50
C LEU A 382 -0.82 12.22 -29.98
N ALA A 383 -1.45 13.00 -30.84
CA ALA A 383 -1.13 13.08 -32.27
C ALA A 383 0.26 13.67 -32.58
N ARG A 384 0.82 14.48 -31.68
CA ARG A 384 2.20 15.01 -31.82
C ARG A 384 3.30 14.01 -31.44
N LYS A 385 2.94 12.86 -30.87
CA LYS A 385 3.88 11.82 -30.40
C LYS A 385 3.89 10.57 -31.27
N SER A 386 2.86 10.36 -32.09
CA SER A 386 2.87 9.45 -33.23
C SER A 386 3.63 10.08 -34.39
#